data_AF-A0A9K3M4D5-F1
#
_entry.id   AF-A0A9K3M4D5-F1
#
_cell.length_a   1.000
_cell.length_b   1.000
_cell.length_c   1.000
_cell.angle_alpha   90.00
_cell.angle_beta   90.00
_cell.angle_gamma   90.00
#
_symmetry.space_group_name_H-M   'P 1'
#
loop_
_entity.id
_entity.type
_entity.pdbx_description
1 polymer ?
#
loop_
_entity_poly.entity_id
_entity_poly.type
_entity_poly.pdbx_seq_one_letter_code
_entity_poly.pdbx_strand_id
1 'polypeptide(L)'
;MEVILLKTRIRRIHGRLTSLQLAVIVVATLSLLSSFKEYRALRFLGFNSHSNTSRYPISLAPPKEERSVPCYGRSYGNVEERCKEPTFTEEAVHASYEENDILLIHVGKAGGTSIRKLILTAKEQCEDYYSEDDTSEDDPENWEEHVDLAHACAFSVVTKGSKLVHLNRRHDVLRKYDHFLVPLRNPVDRLISWFYYETSFLSDANPIRQSARLAYLMHCYKDFNSLVTDGLIVSSPNKKEKTRQAKMQAQCRHLARQCLTGEYPCYAHNFYNYEWYLERLLLWKGDYVNPKNESGGGLNDFIKLQNGGKEFRVDVLRVEHELNDLNRTLLLWTNGLVSSPNSEESLLNQYTHELPNGRISKPKPVEQKGIEMLCRNICPELIVYKKVLYHADNLYDHEIQQSYDELDERCGINVDEVCGVDFYFRDIYHYKRDRICNPTTAYSLRHHYNILNVVGTNRVC
;
A
#
# COMPACT_ATOMS: atom_id res chain seq x y z
N MET A 1 15.60 -23.69 23.91
CA MET A 1 16.98 -24.23 24.03
C MET A 1 17.93 -23.76 22.92
N GLU A 2 17.45 -23.43 21.72
CA GLU A 2 18.33 -23.07 20.58
C GLU A 2 19.05 -21.71 20.69
N VAL A 3 18.52 -20.75 21.46
CA VAL A 3 19.17 -19.45 21.69
C VAL A 3 20.44 -19.57 22.55
N ILE A 4 20.54 -20.61 23.38
CA ILE A 4 21.74 -20.89 24.19
C ILE A 4 22.85 -21.47 23.31
N LEU A 5 22.52 -22.28 22.30
CA LEU A 5 23.50 -22.84 21.36
C LEU A 5 24.13 -21.77 20.45
N LEU A 6 23.39 -20.71 20.10
CA LEU A 6 23.91 -19.63 19.26
C LEU A 6 24.93 -18.74 20.01
N LYS A 7 24.69 -18.45 21.30
CA LYS A 7 25.63 -17.68 22.14
C LYS A 7 26.95 -18.42 22.38
N THR A 8 26.93 -19.75 22.42
CA THR A 8 28.13 -20.58 22.60
C THR A 8 28.96 -20.68 21.32
N ARG A 9 28.34 -20.61 20.13
CA ARG A 9 29.05 -20.58 18.84
C ARG A 9 29.76 -19.24 18.58
N ILE A 10 29.14 -18.11 18.92
CA ILE A 10 29.76 -16.78 18.74
C ILE A 10 30.99 -16.60 19.64
N ARG A 11 30.94 -17.13 20.89
CA ARG A 11 32.11 -17.10 21.79
C ARG A 11 33.29 -17.97 21.32
N ARG A 12 33.06 -18.99 20.49
CA ARG A 12 34.15 -19.79 19.88
C ARG A 12 34.84 -19.11 18.70
N ILE A 13 34.18 -18.18 18.00
CA ILE A 13 34.75 -17.49 16.83
C ILE A 13 35.72 -16.37 17.24
N HIS A 14 35.53 -15.76 18.42
CA HIS A 14 36.45 -14.74 18.93
C HIS A 14 37.84 -15.26 19.37
N GLY A 15 38.04 -16.58 19.46
CA GLY A 15 39.33 -17.16 19.87
C GLY A 15 40.29 -17.53 18.73
N ARG A 16 39.94 -17.29 17.46
CA ARG A 16 40.72 -17.80 16.31
C ARG A 16 40.85 -16.85 15.11
N LEU A 17 40.63 -15.54 15.28
CA LEU A 17 41.03 -14.57 14.27
C LEU A 17 42.49 -14.18 14.52
N THR A 18 43.39 -14.67 13.68
CA THR A 18 44.79 -14.25 13.72
C THR A 18 44.91 -12.79 13.30
N SER A 19 45.93 -12.10 13.80
CA SER A 19 46.19 -10.67 13.55
C SER A 19 46.16 -10.28 12.06
N LEU A 20 46.47 -11.24 11.18
CA LEU A 20 46.46 -11.08 9.74
C LEU A 20 45.04 -10.89 9.15
N GLN A 21 44.02 -11.57 9.70
CA GLN A 21 42.64 -11.47 9.22
C GLN A 21 41.99 -10.14 9.65
N LEU A 22 42.36 -9.60 10.82
CA LEU A 22 41.96 -8.27 11.26
C LEU A 22 42.57 -7.16 10.37
N ALA A 23 43.82 -7.32 9.96
CA ALA A 23 44.48 -6.37 9.06
C ALA A 23 43.78 -6.29 7.68
N VAL A 24 43.36 -7.43 7.11
CA VAL A 24 42.64 -7.46 5.82
C VAL A 24 41.28 -6.77 5.92
N ILE A 25 40.54 -6.95 7.01
CA ILE A 25 39.24 -6.30 7.22
C ILE A 25 39.41 -4.78 7.36
N VAL A 26 40.44 -4.32 8.06
CA VAL A 26 40.73 -2.88 8.24
C VAL A 26 41.15 -2.23 6.92
N VAL A 27 41.97 -2.90 6.10
CA VAL A 27 42.36 -2.37 4.78
C VAL A 27 41.16 -2.31 3.83
N ALA A 28 40.30 -3.34 3.81
CA ALA A 28 39.09 -3.35 2.99
C ALA A 28 38.10 -2.23 3.38
N THR A 29 37.95 -1.96 4.69
CA THR A 29 37.06 -0.87 5.16
C THR A 29 37.63 0.51 4.92
N LEU A 30 38.95 0.71 4.97
CA LEU A 30 39.59 1.99 4.64
C LEU A 30 39.54 2.31 3.14
N SER A 31 39.68 1.30 2.27
CA SER A 31 39.53 1.49 0.82
C SER A 31 38.09 1.92 0.46
N LEU A 32 37.07 1.33 1.08
CA LEU A 32 35.67 1.71 0.87
C LEU A 32 35.36 3.15 1.35
N LEU A 33 36.03 3.64 2.40
CA LEU A 33 35.83 5.01 2.90
C LEU A 33 36.53 6.06 2.02
N SER A 34 37.59 5.69 1.28
CA SER A 34 38.27 6.60 0.36
C SER A 34 37.41 6.92 -0.88
N SER A 35 36.66 5.94 -1.40
CA SER A 35 35.77 6.10 -2.56
C SER A 35 34.54 7.00 -2.27
N PHE A 36 34.20 7.22 -1.00
CA PHE A 36 33.08 8.09 -0.62
C PHE A 36 33.43 9.59 -0.60
N LYS A 37 34.71 9.97 -0.59
CA LYS A 37 35.11 11.39 -0.53
C LYS A 37 35.09 12.09 -1.90
N GLU A 38 35.24 11.37 -3.01
CA GLU A 38 35.24 11.94 -4.35
C GLU A 38 33.84 12.28 -4.88
N TYR A 39 32.78 11.69 -4.31
CA TYR A 39 31.41 11.92 -4.77
C TYR A 39 30.78 13.27 -4.34
N ARG A 40 31.49 14.08 -3.54
CA ARG A 40 30.94 15.32 -2.95
C ARG A 40 31.37 16.61 -3.65
N ALA A 41 32.17 16.53 -4.72
CA ALA A 41 32.80 17.71 -5.34
C ALA A 41 32.18 18.17 -6.68
N LEU A 42 31.13 17.54 -7.18
CA LEU A 42 30.54 17.88 -8.49
C LEU A 42 29.04 18.13 -8.39
N ARG A 43 28.64 19.37 -8.08
CA ARG A 43 27.39 20.02 -8.53
C ARG A 43 27.30 21.44 -7.96
N PHE A 44 27.93 22.39 -8.66
CA PHE A 44 27.75 23.83 -8.43
C PHE A 44 27.95 24.59 -9.74
N LEU A 45 26.94 24.59 -10.62
CA LEU A 45 26.67 25.55 -11.71
C LEU A 45 25.17 25.33 -12.04
N GLY A 46 24.22 26.28 -12.07
CA GLY A 46 24.26 27.73 -12.20
C GLY A 46 23.58 28.11 -13.53
N PHE A 47 22.25 28.31 -13.57
CA PHE A 47 21.58 28.96 -14.71
C PHE A 47 20.30 29.70 -14.29
N ASN A 48 20.21 30.96 -14.75
CA ASN A 48 19.08 31.88 -14.67
C ASN A 48 18.21 31.75 -15.92
N SER A 49 16.88 31.84 -15.78
CA SER A 49 16.02 32.40 -16.83
C SER A 49 14.65 32.83 -16.28
N HIS A 50 14.27 34.06 -16.62
CA HIS A 50 12.92 34.63 -16.50
C HIS A 50 11.97 34.04 -17.55
N SER A 51 10.69 33.84 -17.22
CA SER A 51 9.57 34.62 -17.78
C SER A 51 8.18 34.01 -17.53
N ASN A 52 7.26 34.89 -17.13
CA ASN A 52 5.83 35.05 -17.43
C ASN A 52 4.83 33.88 -17.33
N THR A 53 3.89 34.12 -16.41
CA THR A 53 2.67 33.42 -16.04
C THR A 53 1.51 33.62 -17.02
N SER A 54 0.78 32.55 -17.33
CA SER A 54 -0.63 32.59 -17.77
C SER A 54 -1.40 31.44 -17.12
N ARG A 55 -2.53 31.75 -16.48
CA ARG A 55 -3.40 30.80 -15.76
C ARG A 55 -4.43 30.23 -16.74
N TYR A 56 -4.55 28.91 -16.81
CA TYR A 56 -5.72 28.22 -17.37
C TYR A 56 -6.40 27.35 -16.31
N PRO A 57 -7.74 27.22 -16.35
CA PRO A 57 -8.51 26.42 -15.41
C PRO A 57 -8.39 24.91 -15.68
N ILE A 58 -8.66 24.16 -14.61
CA ILE A 58 -8.54 22.72 -14.46
C ILE A 58 -9.43 21.99 -15.48
N SER A 59 -8.81 21.20 -16.36
CA SER A 59 -9.48 20.23 -17.22
C SER A 59 -9.69 18.94 -16.43
N LEU A 60 -10.94 18.48 -16.33
CA LEU A 60 -11.22 17.08 -16.01
C LEU A 60 -10.46 16.22 -17.05
N ALA A 61 -9.73 15.21 -16.58
CA ALA A 61 -9.05 14.28 -17.48
C ALA A 61 -10.13 13.58 -18.34
N PRO A 62 -9.87 13.36 -19.65
CA PRO A 62 -10.79 12.60 -20.48
C PRO A 62 -11.00 11.19 -19.88
N PRO A 63 -12.19 10.59 -20.05
CA PRO A 63 -12.43 9.21 -19.66
C PRO A 63 -11.33 8.32 -20.25
N LYS A 64 -10.88 7.30 -19.52
CA LYS A 64 -9.98 6.29 -20.09
C LYS A 64 -10.73 5.74 -21.31
N GLU A 65 -10.18 5.96 -22.50
CA GLU A 65 -10.71 5.35 -23.73
C GLU A 65 -10.90 3.87 -23.43
N GLU A 66 -12.11 3.34 -23.62
CA GLU A 66 -12.37 1.91 -23.46
C GLU A 66 -11.32 1.19 -24.30
N ARG A 67 -10.27 0.65 -23.64
CA ARG A 67 -9.27 -0.17 -24.31
C ARG A 67 -10.08 -1.29 -24.94
N SER A 68 -10.15 -1.29 -26.27
CA SER A 68 -10.89 -2.27 -27.04
C SER A 68 -10.47 -3.66 -26.55
N VAL A 69 -11.39 -4.34 -25.86
CA VAL A 69 -11.21 -5.73 -25.47
C VAL A 69 -10.99 -6.53 -26.76
N PRO A 70 -10.01 -7.44 -26.82
CA PRO A 70 -9.83 -8.30 -27.98
C PRO A 70 -11.16 -8.95 -28.36
N CYS A 71 -11.49 -8.89 -29.65
CA CYS A 71 -12.80 -9.15 -30.23
C CYS A 71 -13.62 -10.28 -29.57
N TYR A 72 -14.63 -9.90 -28.77
CA TYR A 72 -15.77 -10.78 -28.48
C TYR A 72 -16.85 -10.54 -29.54
N GLY A 73 -16.80 -11.31 -30.62
CA GLY A 73 -17.75 -11.18 -31.73
C GLY A 73 -19.17 -11.60 -31.33
N ARG A 74 -20.08 -10.62 -31.16
CA ARG A 74 -21.50 -10.86 -31.42
C ARG A 74 -21.71 -10.80 -32.94
N SER A 75 -22.03 -11.95 -33.51
CA SER A 75 -22.36 -12.12 -34.93
C SER A 75 -23.56 -11.24 -35.31
N TYR A 76 -23.29 -10.13 -35.98
CA TYR A 76 -24.23 -9.44 -36.85
C TYR A 76 -23.47 -8.91 -38.06
N GLY A 77 -23.40 -9.72 -39.12
CA GLY A 77 -22.90 -9.28 -40.43
C GLY A 77 -21.89 -10.25 -41.03
N ASN A 78 -22.16 -10.69 -42.27
CA ASN A 78 -21.40 -11.66 -43.06
C ASN A 78 -19.99 -11.17 -43.44
N VAL A 79 -19.07 -11.10 -42.49
CA VAL A 79 -17.62 -11.02 -42.74
C VAL A 79 -16.96 -12.17 -41.97
N GLU A 80 -16.64 -13.24 -42.68
CA GLU A 80 -15.87 -14.40 -42.19
C GLU A 80 -14.40 -14.02 -41.97
N GLU A 81 -14.13 -13.05 -41.10
CA GLU A 81 -12.79 -12.91 -40.52
C GLU A 81 -12.75 -13.86 -39.32
N ARG A 82 -12.34 -15.12 -39.56
CA ARG A 82 -12.12 -16.09 -38.49
C ARG A 82 -11.09 -15.48 -37.53
N CYS A 83 -11.55 -15.05 -36.36
CA CYS A 83 -10.69 -15.02 -35.17
C CYS A 83 -10.10 -16.42 -35.07
N LYS A 84 -8.81 -16.58 -35.39
CA LYS A 84 -8.11 -17.81 -35.08
C LYS A 84 -8.20 -17.95 -33.57
N GLU A 85 -8.84 -19.02 -33.11
CA GLU A 85 -8.77 -19.38 -31.71
C GLU A 85 -7.28 -19.40 -31.34
N PRO A 86 -6.88 -18.66 -30.30
CA PRO A 86 -5.50 -18.68 -29.86
C PRO A 86 -5.17 -20.13 -29.55
N THR A 87 -4.24 -20.72 -30.30
CA THR A 87 -3.72 -22.04 -29.99
C THR A 87 -2.99 -21.91 -28.66
N PHE A 88 -3.65 -22.39 -27.60
CA PHE A 88 -3.06 -22.52 -26.29
C PHE A 88 -1.83 -23.41 -26.45
N THR A 89 -0.65 -22.83 -26.29
CA THR A 89 0.61 -23.58 -26.23
C THR A 89 1.18 -23.28 -24.86
N GLU A 90 1.44 -24.32 -24.07
CA GLU A 90 2.03 -24.20 -22.73
C GLU A 90 3.31 -23.36 -22.75
N GLU A 91 4.06 -23.43 -23.86
CA GLU A 91 5.25 -22.62 -24.12
C GLU A 91 4.97 -21.11 -24.18
N ALA A 92 3.84 -20.68 -24.77
CA ALA A 92 3.46 -19.26 -24.82
C ALA A 92 3.03 -18.73 -23.45
N VAL A 93 2.37 -19.57 -22.66
CA VAL A 93 1.99 -19.30 -21.27
C VAL A 93 3.27 -19.11 -20.45
N HIS A 94 4.20 -20.08 -20.48
CA HIS A 94 5.48 -20.02 -19.78
C HIS A 94 6.38 -18.84 -20.21
N ALA A 95 6.54 -18.60 -21.52
CA ALA A 95 7.41 -17.55 -22.03
C ALA A 95 6.93 -16.14 -21.63
N SER A 96 5.61 -15.94 -21.48
CA SER A 96 5.07 -14.67 -21.00
C SER A 96 5.35 -14.38 -19.52
N TYR A 97 5.61 -15.43 -18.72
CA TYR A 97 5.77 -15.37 -17.26
C TYR A 97 7.21 -15.30 -16.77
N GLU A 98 8.21 -15.55 -17.62
CA GLU A 98 9.60 -15.45 -17.20
C GLU A 98 10.10 -14.01 -17.04
N GLU A 99 9.48 -13.03 -17.71
CA GLU A 99 9.98 -11.64 -17.76
C GLU A 99 9.34 -10.66 -16.77
N ASN A 100 8.10 -10.90 -16.32
CA ASN A 100 7.37 -9.94 -15.47
C ASN A 100 7.37 -10.37 -14.00
N ASP A 101 8.31 -9.83 -13.23
CA ASP A 101 8.27 -9.94 -11.78
C ASP A 101 7.11 -9.07 -11.25
N ILE A 102 6.08 -9.70 -10.65
CA ILE A 102 4.97 -9.00 -9.98
C ILE A 102 5.29 -8.84 -8.49
N LEU A 103 5.21 -7.62 -7.96
CA LEU A 103 5.41 -7.34 -6.53
C LEU A 103 4.09 -7.16 -5.77
N LEU A 104 3.83 -8.06 -4.81
CA LEU A 104 2.78 -7.84 -3.80
C LEU A 104 3.21 -6.78 -2.79
N ILE A 105 2.55 -5.61 -2.81
CA ILE A 105 2.74 -4.55 -1.83
C ILE A 105 1.84 -4.80 -0.63
N HIS A 106 2.41 -5.16 0.51
CA HIS A 106 1.60 -5.42 1.69
C HIS A 106 1.29 -4.15 2.49
N VAL A 107 0.01 -3.78 2.52
CA VAL A 107 -0.54 -2.77 3.44
C VAL A 107 -1.15 -3.45 4.67
N GLY A 108 -0.81 -2.93 5.84
CA GLY A 108 -1.31 -3.47 7.11
C GLY A 108 -2.83 -3.46 7.17
N LYS A 109 -3.41 -4.64 7.44
CA LYS A 109 -4.86 -4.88 7.61
C LYS A 109 -5.71 -4.71 6.35
N ALA A 110 -5.09 -4.65 5.18
CA ALA A 110 -5.77 -4.59 3.88
C ALA A 110 -5.92 -5.97 3.22
N GLY A 111 -5.98 -7.07 3.99
CA GLY A 111 -6.16 -8.41 3.41
C GLY A 111 -4.90 -9.08 2.85
N GLY A 112 -3.72 -8.43 2.90
CA GLY A 112 -2.50 -8.99 2.31
C GLY A 112 -2.03 -10.35 2.87
N THR A 113 -2.48 -10.78 4.05
CA THR A 113 -2.23 -12.15 4.55
C THR A 113 -3.07 -13.18 3.81
N SER A 114 -4.33 -12.86 3.50
CA SER A 114 -5.23 -13.74 2.73
C SER A 114 -4.69 -13.91 1.31
N ILE A 115 -4.41 -12.80 0.62
CA ILE A 115 -3.79 -12.82 -0.71
C ILE A 115 -2.48 -13.60 -0.74
N ARG A 116 -1.62 -13.45 0.28
CA ARG A 116 -0.39 -14.25 0.36
C ARG A 116 -0.68 -15.75 0.44
N LYS A 117 -1.71 -16.17 1.18
CA LYS A 117 -2.09 -17.59 1.24
C LYS A 117 -2.59 -18.06 -0.12
N LEU A 118 -3.44 -17.26 -0.79
CA LEU A 118 -3.90 -17.54 -2.15
C LEU A 118 -2.72 -17.77 -3.11
N ILE A 119 -1.71 -16.89 -3.09
CA ILE A 119 -0.50 -17.03 -3.93
C ILE A 119 0.26 -18.32 -3.61
N LEU A 120 0.42 -18.66 -2.32
CA LEU A 120 1.15 -19.87 -1.92
C LEU A 120 0.43 -21.14 -2.35
N THR A 121 -0.89 -21.20 -2.21
CA THR A 121 -1.65 -22.37 -2.65
C THR A 121 -1.70 -22.46 -4.17
N ALA A 122 -1.87 -21.35 -4.88
CA ALA A 122 -1.78 -21.32 -6.33
C ALA A 122 -0.40 -21.81 -6.83
N LYS A 123 0.66 -21.52 -6.08
CA LYS A 123 2.00 -22.05 -6.33
C LYS A 123 2.10 -23.55 -6.09
N GLU A 124 1.56 -24.06 -4.99
CA GLU A 124 1.51 -25.51 -4.71
C GLU A 124 0.75 -26.24 -5.82
N GLN A 125 -0.45 -25.76 -6.21
CA GLN A 125 -1.24 -26.33 -7.32
C GLN A 125 -0.49 -26.33 -8.65
N CYS A 126 0.20 -25.23 -8.97
CA CYS A 126 1.01 -25.14 -10.18
C CYS A 126 2.21 -26.09 -10.14
N GLU A 127 2.91 -26.20 -9.00
CA GLU A 127 4.07 -27.09 -8.84
C GLU A 127 3.68 -28.58 -8.87
N ASP A 128 2.55 -28.94 -8.26
CA ASP A 128 2.04 -30.30 -8.24
C ASP A 128 1.73 -30.80 -9.67
N TYR A 129 1.08 -29.96 -10.49
CA TYR A 129 0.78 -30.28 -11.89
C TYR A 129 2.02 -30.60 -12.73
N TYR A 130 3.09 -29.81 -12.61
CA TYR A 130 4.34 -30.08 -13.34
C TYR A 130 5.17 -31.24 -12.77
N SER A 131 4.84 -31.72 -11.57
CA SER A 131 5.58 -32.80 -10.91
C SER A 131 5.06 -34.18 -11.26
N GLU A 132 3.80 -34.27 -11.68
CA GLU A 132 3.21 -35.48 -12.20
C GLU A 132 3.76 -35.67 -13.63
N ASP A 133 4.69 -36.62 -13.76
CA ASP A 133 5.34 -37.07 -15.00
C ASP A 133 4.33 -37.73 -15.98
N ASP A 134 3.07 -37.29 -15.95
CA ASP A 134 1.94 -37.99 -16.52
C ASP A 134 1.80 -37.61 -18.00
N THR A 135 2.54 -38.34 -18.81
CA THR A 135 2.54 -38.37 -20.29
C THR A 135 1.18 -38.68 -20.95
N SER A 136 0.05 -38.45 -20.27
CA SER A 136 -1.28 -38.64 -20.86
C SER A 136 -1.68 -37.44 -21.72
N GLU A 137 -0.93 -37.20 -22.80
CA GLU A 137 -1.14 -36.12 -23.78
C GLU A 137 -2.50 -36.17 -24.52
N ASP A 138 -3.38 -37.13 -24.22
CA ASP A 138 -4.48 -37.52 -25.10
C ASP A 138 -5.91 -37.35 -24.54
N ASP A 139 -6.13 -36.66 -23.40
CA ASP A 139 -7.50 -36.37 -22.92
C ASP A 139 -7.91 -34.90 -23.06
N PRO A 140 -8.40 -34.48 -24.25
CA PRO A 140 -8.90 -33.14 -24.49
C PRO A 140 -10.24 -32.83 -23.78
N GLU A 141 -10.88 -33.81 -23.10
CA GLU A 141 -12.15 -33.54 -22.41
C GLU A 141 -11.99 -32.71 -21.12
N ASN A 142 -10.75 -32.53 -20.62
CA ASN A 142 -10.51 -31.85 -19.34
C ASN A 142 -10.00 -30.40 -19.45
N TRP A 143 -10.48 -29.64 -20.43
CA TRP A 143 -10.03 -28.27 -20.68
C TRP A 143 -10.33 -27.30 -19.51
N GLU A 144 -11.39 -27.54 -18.71
CA GLU A 144 -11.72 -26.69 -17.56
C GLU A 144 -10.62 -26.72 -16.49
N GLU A 145 -10.08 -27.90 -16.19
CA GLU A 145 -8.97 -28.07 -15.25
C GLU A 145 -7.71 -27.33 -15.73
N HIS A 146 -7.49 -27.28 -17.05
CA HIS A 146 -6.36 -26.54 -17.64
C HIS A 146 -6.49 -25.02 -17.46
N VAL A 147 -7.70 -24.47 -17.46
CA VAL A 147 -7.89 -23.02 -17.24
C VAL A 147 -7.64 -22.65 -15.79
N ASP A 148 -8.15 -23.44 -14.85
CA ASP A 148 -7.94 -23.22 -13.41
C ASP A 148 -6.48 -23.31 -13.04
N LEU A 149 -5.80 -24.30 -13.61
CA LEU A 149 -4.37 -24.41 -13.50
C LEU A 149 -3.64 -23.23 -14.12
N ALA A 150 -4.01 -22.78 -15.32
CA ALA A 150 -3.40 -21.61 -15.95
C ALA A 150 -3.53 -20.37 -15.07
N HIS A 151 -4.67 -20.20 -14.40
CA HIS A 151 -4.92 -19.13 -13.43
C HIS A 151 -4.07 -19.28 -12.18
N ALA A 152 -4.03 -20.48 -11.59
CA ALA A 152 -3.19 -20.78 -10.44
C ALA A 152 -1.71 -20.52 -10.75
N CYS A 153 -1.22 -20.99 -11.90
CA CYS A 153 0.13 -20.75 -12.37
C CYS A 153 0.40 -19.26 -12.61
N ALA A 154 -0.51 -18.54 -13.27
CA ALA A 154 -0.39 -17.09 -13.46
C ALA A 154 -0.32 -16.34 -12.13
N PHE A 155 -1.08 -16.77 -11.12
CA PHE A 155 -1.07 -16.14 -9.81
C PHE A 155 0.18 -16.51 -8.99
N SER A 156 0.72 -17.71 -9.20
CA SER A 156 1.92 -18.20 -8.50
C SER A 156 3.18 -17.37 -8.77
N VAL A 157 3.22 -16.66 -9.91
CA VAL A 157 4.38 -15.83 -10.29
C VAL A 157 4.50 -14.56 -9.43
N VAL A 158 3.46 -14.22 -8.65
CA VAL A 158 3.49 -13.07 -7.74
C VAL A 158 4.57 -13.29 -6.69
N THR A 159 5.66 -12.55 -6.88
CA THR A 159 6.92 -12.62 -6.13
C THR A 159 7.52 -14.03 -6.08
N LYS A 160 8.20 -14.46 -7.15
CA LYS A 160 9.21 -15.54 -7.15
C LYS A 160 10.10 -15.41 -5.89
N GLY A 161 9.78 -16.15 -4.82
CA GLY A 161 10.50 -16.11 -3.53
C GLY A 161 9.77 -15.55 -2.30
N SER A 162 8.43 -15.41 -2.32
CA SER A 162 7.54 -15.39 -1.13
C SER A 162 7.78 -14.31 -0.05
N LYS A 163 8.60 -13.31 -0.33
CA LYS A 163 8.85 -12.19 0.60
C LYS A 163 7.78 -11.14 0.43
N LEU A 164 6.79 -11.20 1.31
CA LEU A 164 5.89 -10.08 1.60
C LEU A 164 6.75 -8.82 1.84
N VAL A 165 6.72 -7.87 0.90
CA VAL A 165 7.53 -6.65 1.03
C VAL A 165 6.67 -5.56 1.65
N HIS A 166 6.92 -5.29 2.93
CA HIS A 166 6.63 -3.97 3.47
C HIS A 166 7.63 -3.00 2.85
N LEU A 167 7.16 -2.04 2.06
CA LEU A 167 8.02 -1.09 1.31
C LEU A 167 8.89 -0.19 2.20
N ASN A 168 8.76 -0.26 3.52
CA ASN A 168 9.38 0.63 4.50
C ASN A 168 10.92 0.72 4.48
N ARG A 169 11.63 -0.24 3.87
CA ARG A 169 13.10 -0.33 3.98
C ARG A 169 13.83 -0.61 2.67
N ARG A 170 13.10 -0.89 1.59
CA ARG A 170 13.68 -1.40 0.35
C ARG A 170 13.06 -0.78 -0.89
N HIS A 171 13.22 0.53 -1.07
CA HIS A 171 12.79 1.20 -2.31
C HIS A 171 13.66 0.85 -3.53
N ASP A 172 14.87 0.36 -3.29
CA ASP A 172 15.71 -0.25 -4.31
C ASP A 172 15.04 -1.48 -4.94
N VAL A 173 14.22 -2.19 -4.16
CA VAL A 173 13.46 -3.35 -4.65
C VAL A 173 12.39 -2.89 -5.62
N LEU A 174 11.69 -1.78 -5.37
CA LEU A 174 10.63 -1.30 -6.25
C LEU A 174 11.09 -1.06 -7.71
N ARG A 175 12.35 -0.67 -7.93
CA ARG A 175 12.89 -0.44 -9.28
C ARG A 175 13.08 -1.71 -10.11
N LYS A 176 13.00 -2.88 -9.47
CA LYS A 176 13.15 -4.19 -10.13
C LYS A 176 11.84 -4.69 -10.73
N TYR A 177 10.73 -4.12 -10.31
CA TYR A 177 9.39 -4.53 -10.70
C TYR A 177 8.77 -3.39 -11.51
N ASP A 178 8.11 -3.75 -12.59
CA ASP A 178 7.22 -2.88 -13.37
C ASP A 178 5.74 -3.20 -13.09
N HIS A 179 5.43 -4.31 -12.42
CA HIS A 179 4.08 -4.71 -12.08
C HIS A 179 3.88 -4.86 -10.56
N PHE A 180 2.86 -4.21 -10.03
CA PHE A 180 2.51 -4.24 -8.61
C PHE A 180 1.09 -4.78 -8.40
N LEU A 181 0.94 -5.65 -7.40
CA LEU A 181 -0.35 -6.07 -6.86
C LEU A 181 -0.56 -5.42 -5.50
N VAL A 182 -1.64 -4.65 -5.33
CA VAL A 182 -1.90 -3.84 -4.15
C VAL A 182 -3.23 -4.25 -3.49
N PRO A 183 -3.19 -4.98 -2.37
CA PRO A 183 -4.34 -5.08 -1.47
C PRO A 183 -4.81 -3.72 -0.99
N LEU A 184 -6.07 -3.42 -1.24
CA LEU A 184 -6.77 -2.27 -0.68
C LEU A 184 -7.98 -2.72 0.14
N ARG A 185 -8.35 -1.87 1.09
CA ARG A 185 -9.51 -1.97 1.96
C ARG A 185 -9.95 -0.56 2.28
N ASN A 186 -11.25 -0.35 2.45
CA ASN A 186 -11.81 0.91 2.92
C ASN A 186 -10.99 1.41 4.13
N PRO A 187 -10.41 2.64 4.08
CA PRO A 187 -9.53 3.16 5.13
C PRO A 187 -10.14 3.11 6.54
N VAL A 188 -11.46 3.33 6.66
CA VAL A 188 -12.18 3.26 7.93
C VAL A 188 -12.14 1.83 8.48
N ASP A 189 -12.52 0.85 7.66
CA ASP A 189 -12.58 -0.55 8.08
C ASP A 189 -11.19 -1.15 8.29
N ARG A 190 -10.18 -0.65 7.56
CA ARG A 190 -8.77 -0.95 7.82
C ARG A 190 -8.35 -0.51 9.23
N LEU A 191 -8.70 0.70 9.65
CA LEU A 191 -8.37 1.21 10.98
C LEU A 191 -9.14 0.51 12.10
N ILE A 192 -10.42 0.16 11.85
CA ILE A 192 -11.20 -0.70 12.75
C ILE A 192 -10.50 -2.05 12.92
N SER A 193 -10.14 -2.70 11.81
CA SER A 193 -9.43 -3.99 11.81
C SER A 193 -8.09 -3.91 12.51
N TRP A 194 -7.34 -2.82 12.32
CA TRP A 194 -6.11 -2.55 13.04
C TRP A 194 -6.33 -2.50 14.54
N PHE A 195 -7.25 -1.65 15.01
CA PHE A 195 -7.47 -1.47 16.44
C PHE A 195 -7.78 -2.79 17.14
N TYR A 196 -8.78 -3.52 16.65
CA TYR A 196 -9.19 -4.78 17.27
C TYR A 196 -8.11 -5.86 17.22
N TYR A 197 -7.36 -5.92 16.13
CA TYR A 197 -6.22 -6.83 16.03
C TYR A 197 -5.15 -6.50 17.07
N GLU A 198 -4.80 -5.23 17.23
CA GLU A 198 -3.80 -4.85 18.23
C GLU A 198 -4.30 -5.07 19.67
N THR A 199 -5.59 -4.83 19.93
CA THR A 199 -6.20 -5.13 21.23
C THR A 199 -6.14 -6.62 21.56
N SER A 200 -6.30 -7.53 20.59
CA SER A 200 -6.22 -8.98 20.86
C SER A 200 -4.81 -9.43 21.26
N PHE A 201 -3.74 -8.75 20.84
CA PHE A 201 -2.38 -9.06 21.32
C PHE A 201 -2.09 -8.50 22.70
N LEU A 202 -2.95 -7.63 23.25
CA LEU A 202 -2.80 -7.16 24.63
C LEU A 202 -3.33 -8.16 25.65
N SER A 203 -4.37 -8.93 25.30
CA SER A 203 -4.88 -9.99 26.16
C SER A 203 -3.92 -11.17 26.23
N ASP A 204 -3.16 -11.42 25.17
CA ASP A 204 -2.16 -12.46 25.12
C ASP A 204 -0.90 -11.97 25.85
N ALA A 205 -0.60 -12.56 27.01
CA ALA A 205 0.33 -12.09 28.04
C ALA A 205 1.83 -12.01 27.66
N ASN A 206 2.18 -11.55 26.45
CA ASN A 206 3.56 -11.38 26.00
C ASN A 206 3.96 -9.88 25.92
N PRO A 207 4.27 -9.25 27.07
CA PRO A 207 4.59 -7.82 27.16
C PRO A 207 5.86 -7.42 26.41
N ILE A 208 6.73 -8.37 26.04
CA ILE A 208 8.02 -8.11 25.39
C ILE A 208 7.85 -7.51 23.98
N ARG A 209 6.71 -7.76 23.32
CA ARG A 209 6.46 -7.25 21.97
C ARG A 209 5.68 -5.95 21.94
N GLN A 210 5.05 -5.55 23.04
CA GLN A 210 4.11 -4.42 23.01
C GLN A 210 4.85 -3.10 23.14
N SER A 211 4.54 -2.15 22.25
CA SER A 211 5.01 -0.78 22.48
C SER A 211 4.26 -0.21 23.69
N ALA A 212 4.98 0.40 24.65
CA ALA A 212 4.36 1.05 25.82
C ALA A 212 3.25 2.05 25.44
N ARG A 213 3.30 2.56 24.21
CA ARG A 213 2.36 3.53 23.67
C ARG A 213 1.07 2.89 23.15
N LEU A 214 1.16 1.73 22.51
CA LEU A 214 -0.03 0.94 22.19
C LEU A 214 -0.75 0.53 23.47
N ALA A 215 -0.01 0.06 24.48
CA ALA A 215 -0.58 -0.23 25.79
C ALA A 215 -1.25 1.00 26.43
N TYR A 216 -0.63 2.19 26.31
CA TYR A 216 -1.23 3.43 26.80
C TYR A 216 -2.47 3.84 26.01
N LEU A 217 -2.47 3.71 24.68
CA LEU A 217 -3.65 3.98 23.85
C LEU A 217 -4.83 3.07 24.24
N MET A 218 -4.57 1.78 24.42
CA MET A 218 -5.60 0.81 24.80
C MET A 218 -6.01 0.92 26.26
N HIS A 219 -5.20 1.56 27.11
CA HIS A 219 -5.63 1.99 28.44
C HIS A 219 -6.61 3.18 28.37
N CYS A 220 -6.40 4.10 27.43
CA CYS A 220 -7.28 5.25 27.21
C CYS A 220 -8.64 4.87 26.61
N TYR A 221 -8.68 3.87 25.72
CA TYR A 221 -9.86 3.54 24.91
C TYR A 221 -10.11 2.04 24.91
N LYS A 222 -11.30 1.63 25.34
CA LYS A 222 -11.67 0.21 25.47
C LYS A 222 -12.17 -0.40 24.17
N ASP A 223 -12.70 0.43 23.29
CA ASP A 223 -13.23 0.03 22.00
C ASP A 223 -12.95 1.11 20.95
N PHE A 224 -13.12 0.76 19.69
CA PHE A 224 -12.85 1.70 18.60
C PHE A 224 -13.80 2.90 18.62
N ASN A 225 -15.05 2.71 19.08
CA ASN A 225 -16.02 3.80 19.17
C ASN A 225 -15.53 4.91 20.11
N SER A 226 -15.14 4.56 21.34
CA SER A 226 -14.55 5.51 22.30
C SER A 226 -13.24 6.13 21.78
N LEU A 227 -12.42 5.38 21.02
CA LEU A 227 -11.23 5.93 20.38
C LEU A 227 -11.57 7.08 19.43
N VAL A 228 -12.58 6.92 18.56
CA VAL A 228 -12.93 7.95 17.57
C VAL A 228 -13.82 9.05 18.16
N THR A 229 -14.78 8.72 19.01
CA THR A 229 -15.68 9.72 19.62
C THR A 229 -14.93 10.53 20.68
N ASP A 230 -14.29 9.92 21.67
CA ASP A 230 -13.63 10.67 22.74
C ASP A 230 -12.23 11.15 22.36
N GLY A 231 -11.56 10.43 21.45
CA GLY A 231 -10.19 10.71 21.04
C GLY A 231 -10.04 11.81 19.99
N LEU A 232 -11.02 11.96 19.08
CA LEU A 232 -10.97 12.95 18.02
C LEU A 232 -11.82 14.21 18.27
N ILE A 233 -12.66 14.22 19.31
CA ILE A 233 -13.38 15.44 19.68
C ILE A 233 -12.39 16.52 20.14
N VAL A 234 -12.32 17.60 19.37
CA VAL A 234 -11.61 18.83 19.71
C VAL A 234 -12.43 19.59 20.75
N SER A 235 -12.43 19.14 22.01
CA SER A 235 -12.85 20.04 23.08
C SER A 235 -11.76 21.07 23.28
N SER A 236 -12.09 22.35 23.11
CA SER A 236 -11.18 23.43 23.45
C SER A 236 -10.75 23.23 24.91
N PRO A 237 -9.44 23.13 25.21
CA PRO A 237 -8.98 22.88 26.57
C PRO A 237 -9.52 23.99 27.45
N ASN A 238 -10.36 23.62 28.41
CA ASN A 238 -10.94 24.59 29.31
C ASN A 238 -9.77 25.14 30.14
N LYS A 239 -9.41 26.43 29.96
CA LYS A 239 -8.19 27.03 30.55
C LYS A 239 -8.08 26.89 32.08
N LYS A 240 -9.15 26.44 32.74
CA LYS A 240 -9.25 26.23 34.18
C LYS A 240 -9.04 24.78 34.64
N GLU A 241 -8.94 23.80 33.74
CA GLU A 241 -8.74 22.40 34.13
C GLU A 241 -7.27 22.11 34.47
N LYS A 242 -6.90 22.33 35.74
CA LYS A 242 -5.59 21.94 36.30
C LYS A 242 -5.57 20.51 36.87
N THR A 243 -6.64 19.73 36.69
CA THR A 243 -6.72 18.39 37.29
C THR A 243 -5.81 17.40 36.57
N ARG A 244 -5.26 16.44 37.32
CA ARG A 244 -4.45 15.34 36.76
C ARG A 244 -5.22 14.55 35.69
N GLN A 245 -6.53 14.42 35.86
CA GLN A 245 -7.42 13.73 34.93
C GLN A 245 -7.54 14.44 33.59
N ALA A 246 -7.72 15.76 33.58
CA ALA A 246 -7.78 16.55 32.34
C ALA A 246 -6.47 16.45 31.55
N LYS A 247 -5.31 16.49 32.24
CA LYS A 247 -4.00 16.29 31.61
C LYS A 247 -3.87 14.90 30.97
N MET A 248 -4.34 13.85 31.66
CA MET A 248 -4.33 12.48 31.13
C MET A 248 -5.24 12.36 29.90
N GLN A 249 -6.44 12.91 29.95
CA GLN A 249 -7.38 12.88 28.82
C GLN A 249 -6.82 13.63 27.60
N ALA A 250 -6.17 14.77 27.80
CA ALA A 250 -5.49 15.48 26.72
C ALA A 250 -4.36 14.65 26.08
N GLN A 251 -3.61 13.89 26.88
CA GLN A 251 -2.59 12.96 26.38
C GLN A 251 -3.20 11.81 25.58
N CYS A 252 -4.30 11.23 26.07
CA CYS A 252 -5.05 10.19 25.35
C CYS A 252 -5.52 10.68 23.98
N ARG A 253 -6.15 11.88 23.92
CA ARG A 253 -6.64 12.47 22.66
C ARG A 253 -5.50 12.78 21.68
N HIS A 254 -4.42 13.34 22.19
CA HIS A 254 -3.24 13.62 21.36
C HIS A 254 -2.68 12.33 20.75
N LEU A 255 -2.56 11.27 21.56
CA LEU A 255 -2.09 9.98 21.07
C LEU A 255 -3.08 9.34 20.09
N ALA A 256 -4.39 9.40 20.35
CA ALA A 256 -5.42 8.89 19.45
C ALA A 256 -5.31 9.51 18.05
N ARG A 257 -5.28 10.84 17.97
CA ARG A 257 -5.09 11.57 16.69
C ARG A 257 -3.82 11.12 16.00
N GLN A 258 -2.71 11.11 16.73
CA GLN A 258 -1.40 10.74 16.20
C GLN A 258 -1.35 9.30 15.67
N CYS A 259 -2.01 8.37 16.34
CA CYS A 259 -2.11 6.99 15.89
C CYS A 259 -3.01 6.86 14.65
N LEU A 260 -4.19 7.47 14.66
CA LEU A 260 -5.19 7.32 13.60
C LEU A 260 -4.76 7.98 12.29
N THR A 261 -4.17 9.18 12.37
CA THR A 261 -3.59 9.90 11.22
C THR A 261 -2.32 9.26 10.68
N GLY A 262 -1.80 8.25 11.38
CA GLY A 262 -0.52 7.67 11.07
C GLY A 262 0.65 8.60 11.35
N GLU A 263 0.49 9.82 11.88
CA GLU A 263 1.61 10.72 12.28
C GLU A 263 2.60 10.02 13.21
N TYR A 264 2.10 9.06 13.98
CA TYR A 264 2.86 8.40 15.01
C TYR A 264 2.72 6.88 14.96
N PRO A 265 3.83 6.15 15.11
CA PRO A 265 3.82 4.70 14.97
C PRO A 265 3.18 4.03 16.19
N CYS A 266 1.90 3.69 16.08
CA CYS A 266 1.16 2.99 17.11
C CYS A 266 1.10 1.48 16.85
N TYR A 267 2.32 0.92 16.67
CA TYR A 267 2.61 -0.49 16.40
C TYR A 267 2.35 -0.96 14.95
N ALA A 268 2.81 -2.19 14.66
CA ALA A 268 3.26 -2.69 13.36
C ALA A 268 2.29 -2.49 12.18
N HIS A 269 0.97 -2.57 12.39
CA HIS A 269 0.00 -2.60 11.29
C HIS A 269 -0.69 -1.27 10.98
N ASN A 270 -0.42 -0.22 11.76
CA ASN A 270 -0.78 1.16 11.44
C ASN A 270 0.41 2.13 11.55
N PHE A 271 1.63 1.59 11.64
CA PHE A 271 2.86 2.37 11.52
C PHE A 271 2.93 3.04 10.15
N TYR A 272 2.58 2.26 9.13
CA TYR A 272 2.64 2.60 7.72
C TYR A 272 1.21 2.54 7.18
N ASN A 273 0.64 3.69 6.89
CA ASN A 273 -0.68 3.84 6.29
C ASN A 273 -0.57 3.74 4.76
N TYR A 274 -1.67 3.87 4.01
CA TYR A 274 -1.62 3.85 2.54
C TYR A 274 -0.63 4.87 2.01
N GLU A 275 -0.64 6.07 2.57
CA GLU A 275 0.28 7.11 2.18
C GLU A 275 1.74 6.63 2.23
N TRP A 276 2.16 6.01 3.33
CA TRP A 276 3.51 5.50 3.45
C TRP A 276 3.87 4.45 2.40
N TYR A 277 2.96 3.52 2.12
CA TYR A 277 3.24 2.42 1.19
C TYR A 277 3.16 2.87 -0.27
N LEU A 278 2.23 3.77 -0.60
CA LEU A 278 1.77 3.98 -1.97
C LEU A 278 2.12 5.37 -2.51
N GLU A 279 2.57 6.33 -1.69
CA GLU A 279 2.94 7.67 -2.17
C GLU A 279 3.98 7.64 -3.30
N ARG A 280 4.93 6.69 -3.24
CA ARG A 280 5.95 6.54 -4.29
C ARG A 280 5.42 5.87 -5.54
N LEU A 281 4.47 4.96 -5.39
CA LEU A 281 3.81 4.35 -6.54
C LEU A 281 3.02 5.41 -7.32
N LEU A 282 2.28 6.27 -6.60
CA LEU A 282 1.58 7.41 -7.17
C LEU A 282 2.54 8.44 -7.81
N LEU A 283 3.66 8.71 -7.14
CA LEU A 283 4.73 9.56 -7.68
C LEU A 283 5.23 9.03 -9.03
N TRP A 284 5.38 7.71 -9.18
CA TRP A 284 5.84 7.08 -10.42
C TRP A 284 4.81 7.04 -11.52
N LYS A 285 3.52 6.89 -11.18
CA LYS A 285 2.41 7.10 -12.11
C LYS A 285 2.24 8.57 -12.50
N GLY A 286 2.98 9.49 -11.88
CA GLY A 286 3.02 10.92 -12.22
C GLY A 286 1.89 11.74 -11.61
N ASP A 287 1.14 11.18 -10.65
CA ASP A 287 -0.02 11.85 -10.05
C ASP A 287 0.33 12.42 -8.67
N TYR A 288 0.99 13.56 -8.70
CA TYR A 288 1.23 14.38 -7.52
C TYR A 288 1.30 15.85 -7.91
N VAL A 289 0.85 16.69 -6.99
CA VAL A 289 1.04 18.13 -7.11
C VAL A 289 2.39 18.47 -6.46
N ASN A 290 3.32 19.08 -7.21
CA ASN A 290 4.53 19.64 -6.62
C ASN A 290 4.24 21.06 -6.13
N PRO A 291 4.09 21.31 -4.82
CA PRO A 291 3.76 22.65 -4.32
C PRO A 291 4.89 23.67 -4.54
N LYS A 292 6.09 23.24 -4.91
CA LYS A 292 7.27 24.12 -5.05
C LYS A 292 7.62 24.48 -6.50
N ASN A 293 7.06 23.80 -7.49
CA ASN A 293 7.42 24.00 -8.90
C ASN A 293 6.16 24.23 -9.74
N GLU A 294 5.61 25.45 -9.67
CA GLU A 294 4.72 25.96 -10.73
C GLU A 294 5.48 26.15 -12.06
N SER A 295 6.81 26.04 -12.06
CA SER A 295 7.70 26.13 -13.24
C SER A 295 7.97 24.79 -13.95
N GLY A 296 7.07 23.80 -13.82
CA GLY A 296 6.67 22.93 -14.94
C GLY A 296 7.53 21.75 -15.40
N GLY A 297 8.80 21.56 -14.98
CA GLY A 297 9.64 20.48 -15.59
C GLY A 297 10.37 19.51 -14.66
N GLY A 298 10.92 19.99 -13.54
CA GLY A 298 12.09 19.32 -12.95
C GLY A 298 11.89 17.92 -12.36
N LEU A 299 10.76 17.63 -11.71
CA LEU A 299 10.62 16.39 -10.94
C LEU A 299 9.99 15.23 -11.75
N ASN A 300 9.05 15.53 -12.66
CA ASN A 300 8.47 14.51 -13.56
C ASN A 300 9.52 13.97 -14.53
N ASP A 301 10.36 14.85 -15.08
CA ASP A 301 11.46 14.44 -15.96
C ASP A 301 12.49 13.60 -15.21
N PHE A 302 12.79 13.96 -13.96
CA PHE A 302 13.69 13.17 -13.12
C PHE A 302 13.14 11.76 -12.83
N ILE A 303 11.84 11.64 -12.57
CA ILE A 303 11.19 10.34 -12.33
C ILE A 303 11.19 9.49 -13.61
N LYS A 304 10.81 10.08 -14.76
CA LYS A 304 10.86 9.41 -16.06
C LYS A 304 12.28 8.91 -16.39
N LEU A 305 13.29 9.75 -16.15
CA LEU A 305 14.71 9.39 -16.32
C LEU A 305 15.16 8.29 -15.37
N GLN A 306 14.72 8.32 -14.09
CA GLN A 306 15.09 7.28 -13.13
C GLN A 306 14.48 5.92 -13.44
N ASN A 307 13.29 5.91 -14.04
CA ASN A 307 12.55 4.69 -14.34
C ASN A 307 12.90 4.13 -15.73
N GLY A 308 13.83 4.75 -16.46
CA GLY A 308 14.23 4.31 -17.79
C GLY A 308 13.08 4.33 -18.81
N GLY A 309 12.03 5.13 -18.56
CA GLY A 309 10.82 5.14 -19.39
C GLY A 309 9.92 3.92 -19.26
N LYS A 310 10.15 3.02 -18.30
CA LYS A 310 9.26 1.88 -18.06
C LYS A 310 7.87 2.35 -17.65
N GLU A 311 6.85 1.81 -18.31
CA GLU A 311 5.47 1.94 -17.88
C GLU A 311 5.24 0.98 -16.70
N PHE A 312 4.65 1.48 -15.63
CA PHE A 312 4.32 0.66 -14.46
C PHE A 312 2.87 0.23 -14.54
N ARG A 313 2.60 -1.03 -14.21
CA ARG A 313 1.26 -1.59 -14.02
C ARG A 313 0.94 -1.72 -12.53
N VAL A 314 -0.25 -1.31 -12.14
CA VAL A 314 -0.76 -1.39 -10.77
C VAL A 314 -2.11 -2.08 -10.80
N ASP A 315 -2.17 -3.30 -10.31
CA ASP A 315 -3.43 -4.01 -10.11
C ASP A 315 -3.82 -3.93 -8.63
N VAL A 316 -5.10 -3.73 -8.37
CA VAL A 316 -5.68 -3.55 -7.04
C VAL A 316 -6.63 -4.71 -6.73
N LEU A 317 -6.53 -5.25 -5.52
CA LEU A 317 -7.53 -6.17 -4.97
C LEU A 317 -8.21 -5.50 -3.77
N ARG A 318 -9.45 -5.04 -3.93
CA ARG A 318 -10.26 -4.45 -2.86
C ARG A 318 -10.82 -5.59 -2.01
N VAL A 319 -10.61 -5.54 -0.70
CA VAL A 319 -11.14 -6.53 0.25
C VAL A 319 -12.67 -6.62 0.19
N GLU A 320 -13.33 -5.51 -0.15
CA GLU A 320 -14.79 -5.46 -0.29
C GLU A 320 -15.30 -6.19 -1.55
N HIS A 321 -14.44 -6.34 -2.56
CA HIS A 321 -14.75 -6.88 -3.89
C HIS A 321 -13.73 -7.95 -4.32
N GLU A 322 -13.12 -8.65 -3.35
CA GLU A 322 -11.87 -9.41 -3.54
C GLU A 322 -11.97 -10.44 -4.67
N LEU A 323 -13.10 -11.16 -4.76
CA LEU A 323 -13.32 -12.16 -5.79
C LEU A 323 -13.41 -11.54 -7.19
N ASN A 324 -14.22 -10.50 -7.37
CA ASN A 324 -14.41 -9.85 -8.67
C ASN A 324 -13.08 -9.25 -9.16
N ASP A 325 -12.35 -8.59 -8.26
CA ASP A 325 -11.06 -7.98 -8.57
C ASP A 325 -10.01 -9.05 -8.89
N LEU A 326 -10.00 -10.18 -8.18
CA LEU A 326 -9.08 -11.29 -8.42
C LEU A 326 -9.35 -11.93 -9.79
N ASN A 327 -10.60 -12.31 -10.09
CA ASN A 327 -10.93 -12.97 -11.35
C ASN A 327 -10.57 -12.08 -12.52
N ARG A 328 -10.86 -10.78 -12.44
CA ARG A 328 -10.44 -9.84 -13.47
C ARG A 328 -8.93 -9.70 -13.60
N THR A 329 -8.22 -9.68 -12.48
CA THR A 329 -6.76 -9.64 -12.49
C THR A 329 -6.20 -10.86 -13.20
N LEU A 330 -6.71 -12.05 -12.88
CA LEU A 330 -6.32 -13.31 -13.52
C LEU A 330 -6.64 -13.29 -15.02
N LEU A 331 -7.84 -12.89 -15.42
CA LEU A 331 -8.22 -12.71 -16.84
C LEU A 331 -7.23 -11.81 -17.58
N LEU A 332 -6.81 -10.70 -16.97
CA LEU A 332 -5.86 -9.79 -17.60
C LEU A 332 -4.42 -10.34 -17.64
N TRP A 333 -4.07 -11.26 -16.74
CA TRP A 333 -2.73 -11.88 -16.68
C TRP A 333 -2.64 -13.09 -17.60
N THR A 334 -3.75 -13.77 -17.84
CA THR A 334 -3.85 -14.95 -18.69
C THR A 334 -4.29 -14.64 -20.11
N ASN A 335 -4.23 -13.37 -20.53
CA ASN A 335 -4.66 -12.90 -21.86
C ASN A 335 -6.12 -13.26 -22.21
N GLY A 336 -7.00 -13.24 -21.21
CA GLY A 336 -8.44 -13.43 -21.37
C GLY A 336 -8.89 -14.89 -21.35
N LEU A 337 -8.07 -15.82 -20.83
CA LEU A 337 -8.53 -17.19 -20.58
C LEU A 337 -9.62 -17.16 -19.51
N VAL A 338 -10.87 -17.33 -19.94
CA VAL A 338 -12.04 -17.29 -19.07
C VAL A 338 -12.15 -18.60 -18.31
N SER A 339 -12.02 -18.52 -16.98
CA SER A 339 -12.35 -19.61 -16.06
C SER A 339 -13.82 -19.98 -16.19
N SER A 340 -14.12 -21.27 -16.03
CA SER A 340 -15.50 -21.72 -15.88
C SER A 340 -16.09 -21.03 -14.64
N PRO A 341 -17.31 -20.48 -14.67
CA PRO A 341 -17.89 -19.82 -13.50
C PRO A 341 -17.90 -20.68 -12.23
N ASN A 342 -17.96 -22.01 -12.40
CA ASN A 342 -17.98 -22.98 -11.31
C ASN A 342 -16.60 -23.14 -10.63
N SER A 343 -15.51 -22.89 -11.34
CA SER A 343 -14.17 -23.07 -10.79
C SER A 343 -13.68 -21.88 -9.99
N GLU A 344 -14.12 -20.67 -10.35
CA GLU A 344 -13.86 -19.45 -9.59
C GLU A 344 -14.42 -19.54 -8.16
N GLU A 345 -15.65 -20.03 -8.05
CA GLU A 345 -16.29 -20.28 -6.75
C GLU A 345 -15.58 -21.43 -6.01
N SER A 346 -15.10 -22.45 -6.73
CA SER A 346 -14.36 -23.59 -6.15
C SER A 346 -13.05 -23.17 -5.49
N LEU A 347 -12.21 -22.38 -6.19
CA LEU A 347 -10.98 -21.81 -5.64
C LEU A 347 -11.32 -21.02 -4.37
N LEU A 348 -12.22 -20.04 -4.45
CA LEU A 348 -12.55 -19.22 -3.27
C LEU A 348 -13.21 -20.01 -2.13
N ASN A 349 -14.04 -21.01 -2.42
CA ASN A 349 -14.65 -21.88 -1.41
C ASN A 349 -13.61 -22.77 -0.73
N GLN A 350 -12.60 -23.23 -1.46
CA GLN A 350 -11.43 -23.91 -0.89
C GLN A 350 -10.64 -22.96 0.03
N TYR A 351 -10.58 -21.66 -0.30
CA TYR A 351 -9.84 -20.66 0.48
C TYR A 351 -10.58 -20.06 1.66
N THR A 352 -11.91 -20.04 1.62
CA THR A 352 -12.79 -19.56 2.71
C THR A 352 -13.02 -20.62 3.78
N HIS A 353 -12.12 -21.62 3.88
CA HIS A 353 -12.03 -22.57 4.98
C HIS A 353 -12.53 -21.94 6.28
N GLU A 354 -13.58 -22.56 6.83
CA GLU A 354 -14.33 -22.13 7.99
C GLU A 354 -13.42 -21.38 8.96
N LEU A 355 -13.59 -20.05 9.05
CA LEU A 355 -12.98 -19.25 10.11
C LEU A 355 -13.17 -20.07 11.38
N PRO A 356 -12.08 -20.46 12.08
CA PRO A 356 -12.19 -21.37 13.19
C PRO A 356 -13.30 -20.85 14.09
N ASN A 357 -14.29 -21.71 14.40
CA ASN A 357 -15.54 -21.42 15.13
C ASN A 357 -15.35 -20.79 16.54
N GLY A 358 -14.15 -20.28 16.82
CA GLY A 358 -13.89 -19.31 17.86
C GLY A 358 -14.88 -18.18 17.80
N ARG A 359 -15.61 -18.02 18.91
CA ARG A 359 -16.52 -16.92 19.19
C ARG A 359 -15.74 -15.60 19.26
N ILE A 360 -15.29 -15.07 18.13
CA ILE A 360 -14.89 -13.68 18.05
C ILE A 360 -16.19 -12.90 18.15
N SER A 361 -16.39 -12.24 19.30
CA SER A 361 -17.52 -11.33 19.46
C SER A 361 -17.49 -10.33 18.32
N LYS A 362 -18.60 -10.24 17.57
CA LYS A 362 -18.72 -9.25 16.50
C LYS A 362 -18.38 -7.88 17.10
N PRO A 363 -17.48 -7.09 16.47
CA PRO A 363 -17.18 -5.75 16.92
C PRO A 363 -18.47 -4.97 17.12
N LYS A 364 -18.53 -4.16 18.18
CA LYS A 364 -19.65 -3.23 18.33
C LYS A 364 -19.67 -2.29 17.13
N PRO A 365 -20.83 -2.04 16.51
CA PRO A 365 -20.95 -1.00 15.49
C PRO A 365 -20.41 0.33 16.02
N VAL A 366 -19.68 1.05 15.17
CA VAL A 366 -19.15 2.38 15.49
C VAL A 366 -20.22 3.41 15.17
N GLU A 367 -20.41 4.40 16.03
CA GLU A 367 -21.36 5.48 15.81
C GLU A 367 -20.98 6.29 14.57
N GLN A 368 -21.98 6.63 13.73
CA GLN A 368 -21.74 7.36 12.48
C GLN A 368 -20.99 8.67 12.70
N LYS A 369 -21.30 9.39 13.78
CA LYS A 369 -20.60 10.62 14.15
C LYS A 369 -19.11 10.38 14.44
N GLY A 370 -18.76 9.25 15.04
CA GLY A 370 -17.38 8.85 15.26
C GLY A 370 -16.65 8.56 13.95
N ILE A 371 -17.31 7.91 13.00
CA ILE A 371 -16.78 7.64 11.66
C ILE A 371 -16.58 8.93 10.86
N GLU A 372 -17.55 9.84 10.87
CA GLU A 372 -17.42 11.15 10.23
C GLU A 372 -16.21 11.91 10.78
N MET A 373 -16.07 11.96 12.11
CA MET A 373 -14.92 12.59 12.77
C MET A 373 -13.60 11.92 12.39
N LEU A 374 -13.59 10.59 12.27
CA LEU A 374 -12.43 9.86 11.79
C LEU A 374 -12.06 10.28 10.37
N CYS A 375 -12.98 10.23 9.42
CA CYS A 375 -12.73 10.58 8.02
C CYS A 375 -12.15 11.99 7.86
N ARG A 376 -12.70 12.97 8.59
CA ARG A 376 -12.17 14.34 8.64
C ARG A 376 -10.72 14.45 9.13
N ASN A 377 -10.24 13.50 9.92
CA ASN A 377 -8.89 13.50 10.46
C ASN A 377 -7.91 12.61 9.65
N ILE A 378 -8.40 11.73 8.79
CA ILE A 378 -7.56 10.84 7.98
C ILE A 378 -7.59 11.17 6.49
N CYS A 379 -7.96 12.40 6.12
CA CYS A 379 -8.02 12.86 4.72
C CYS A 379 -6.86 12.39 3.84
N PRO A 380 -5.59 12.51 4.26
CA PRO A 380 -4.47 11.93 3.50
C PRO A 380 -4.62 10.48 3.08
N GLU A 381 -5.11 9.64 4.00
CA GLU A 381 -5.31 8.21 3.77
C GLU A 381 -6.42 7.99 2.75
N LEU A 382 -7.50 8.77 2.84
CA LEU A 382 -8.64 8.71 1.93
C LEU A 382 -8.22 9.11 0.51
N ILE A 383 -7.46 10.19 0.38
CA ILE A 383 -7.00 10.67 -0.93
C ILE A 383 -6.04 9.68 -1.56
N VAL A 384 -5.10 9.10 -0.81
CA VAL A 384 -4.20 8.07 -1.35
C VAL A 384 -5.00 6.84 -1.79
N TYR A 385 -5.97 6.39 -1.00
CA TYR A 385 -6.85 5.28 -1.38
C TYR A 385 -7.56 5.56 -2.71
N LYS A 386 -8.20 6.73 -2.84
CA LYS A 386 -8.89 7.12 -4.09
C LYS A 386 -7.94 7.19 -5.29
N LYS A 387 -6.76 7.77 -5.09
CA LYS A 387 -5.72 7.90 -6.12
C LYS A 387 -5.20 6.55 -6.60
N VAL A 388 -4.98 5.60 -5.68
CA VAL A 388 -4.53 4.26 -6.07
C VAL A 388 -5.61 3.52 -6.86
N LEU A 389 -6.88 3.65 -6.48
CA LEU A 389 -7.99 3.11 -7.29
C LEU A 389 -8.04 3.73 -8.69
N TYR A 390 -7.87 5.04 -8.81
CA TYR A 390 -7.85 5.73 -10.10
C TYR A 390 -6.75 5.21 -11.03
N HIS A 391 -5.58 4.92 -10.46
CA HIS A 391 -4.41 4.38 -11.18
C HIS A 391 -4.41 2.86 -11.34
N ALA A 392 -5.44 2.16 -10.84
CA ALA A 392 -5.56 0.73 -11.04
C ALA A 392 -5.76 0.42 -12.53
N ASP A 393 -4.97 -0.52 -13.04
CA ASP A 393 -5.01 -0.99 -14.43
C ASP A 393 -6.04 -2.12 -14.61
N ASN A 394 -6.45 -2.77 -13.52
CA ASN A 394 -7.44 -3.85 -13.50
C ASN A 394 -8.86 -3.42 -13.06
N LEU A 395 -9.16 -2.13 -12.90
CA LEU A 395 -10.49 -1.64 -12.53
C LEU A 395 -11.10 -0.77 -13.65
N TYR A 396 -12.43 -0.83 -13.82
CA TYR A 396 -13.18 0.04 -14.73
C TYR A 396 -13.61 1.31 -14.00
N ASP A 397 -13.91 2.36 -14.77
CA ASP A 397 -14.31 3.65 -14.21
C ASP A 397 -15.56 3.55 -13.31
N HIS A 398 -16.53 2.69 -13.65
CA HIS A 398 -17.73 2.51 -12.83
C HIS A 398 -17.45 1.80 -11.49
N GLU A 399 -16.48 0.88 -11.43
CA GLU A 399 -16.09 0.21 -10.18
C GLU A 399 -15.26 1.13 -9.29
N ILE A 400 -14.41 1.97 -9.92
CA ILE A 400 -13.68 3.02 -9.21
C ILE A 400 -14.68 4.00 -8.58
N GLN A 401 -15.68 4.43 -9.36
CA GLN A 401 -16.74 5.31 -8.85
C GLN A 401 -17.57 4.63 -7.76
N GLN A 402 -17.93 3.36 -7.92
CA GLN A 402 -18.61 2.59 -6.88
C GLN A 402 -17.81 2.60 -5.56
N SER A 403 -16.50 2.36 -5.61
CA SER A 403 -15.66 2.43 -4.39
C SER A 403 -15.56 3.84 -3.80
N TYR A 404 -15.70 4.89 -4.61
CA TYR A 404 -15.79 6.27 -4.10
C TYR A 404 -17.11 6.51 -3.39
N ASP A 405 -18.21 6.06 -3.97
CA ASP A 405 -19.55 6.20 -3.42
C ASP A 405 -19.68 5.41 -2.10
N GLU A 406 -19.17 4.18 -2.06
CA GLU A 406 -19.08 3.34 -0.85
C GLU A 406 -18.22 4.00 0.25
N LEU A 407 -17.16 4.70 -0.14
CA LEU A 407 -16.31 5.44 0.81
C LEU A 407 -17.04 6.66 1.38
N ASP A 408 -17.71 7.44 0.53
CA ASP A 408 -18.50 8.60 0.94
C ASP A 408 -19.66 8.19 1.85
N GLU A 409 -20.38 7.12 1.50
CA GLU A 409 -21.43 6.53 2.33
C GLU A 409 -20.87 6.11 3.68
N ARG A 410 -19.73 5.38 3.68
CA ARG A 410 -19.08 4.93 4.91
C ARG A 410 -18.72 6.12 5.80
N CYS A 411 -18.16 7.17 5.22
CA CYS A 411 -17.76 8.38 5.95
C CYS A 411 -18.94 9.26 6.40
N GLY A 412 -20.09 9.17 5.73
CA GLY A 412 -21.23 10.07 5.92
C GLY A 412 -20.96 11.52 5.48
N ILE A 413 -19.93 11.72 4.65
CA ILE A 413 -19.52 12.99 4.06
C ILE A 413 -18.98 12.73 2.65
N ASN A 414 -19.10 13.72 1.77
CA ASN A 414 -18.36 13.68 0.51
C ASN A 414 -16.87 13.93 0.78
N VAL A 415 -16.03 12.95 0.47
CA VAL A 415 -14.60 13.01 0.78
C VAL A 415 -13.90 14.11 -0.03
N ASP A 416 -14.26 14.31 -1.30
CA ASP A 416 -13.59 15.30 -2.16
C ASP A 416 -13.89 16.74 -1.71
N GLU A 417 -15.12 17.01 -1.27
CA GLU A 417 -15.51 18.31 -0.71
C GLU A 417 -14.76 18.63 0.59
N VAL A 418 -14.56 17.62 1.46
CA VAL A 418 -13.96 17.81 2.79
C VAL A 418 -12.43 17.77 2.76
N CYS A 419 -11.87 16.85 1.99
CA CYS A 419 -10.44 16.55 1.97
C CYS A 419 -9.72 17.17 0.76
N GLY A 420 -10.47 17.65 -0.25
CA GLY A 420 -9.93 18.01 -1.56
C GLY A 420 -9.61 16.77 -2.41
N VAL A 421 -9.15 17.00 -3.64
CA VAL A 421 -8.75 15.92 -4.58
C VAL A 421 -7.23 15.81 -4.77
N ASP A 422 -6.50 16.81 -4.27
CA ASP A 422 -5.06 16.92 -4.49
C ASP A 422 -4.29 16.04 -3.53
N PHE A 423 -3.41 15.21 -4.09
CA PHE A 423 -2.42 14.47 -3.31
C PHE A 423 -1.09 15.21 -3.31
N TYR A 424 -0.57 15.49 -2.12
CA TYR A 424 0.72 16.12 -1.91
C TYR A 424 1.72 15.06 -1.45
N PHE A 425 2.69 14.74 -2.29
CA PHE A 425 3.79 13.85 -1.92
C PHE A 425 4.58 14.44 -0.74
N ARG A 426 4.66 13.72 0.38
CA ARG A 426 5.29 14.22 1.62
C ARG A 426 6.70 13.71 1.84
N ASP A 427 7.13 12.70 1.09
CA ASP A 427 8.41 12.02 1.30
C ASP A 427 8.60 11.62 2.77
N ILE A 428 7.62 10.89 3.31
CA ILE A 428 7.55 10.55 4.75
C ILE A 428 8.78 9.72 5.17
N TYR A 429 9.51 9.16 4.20
CA TYR A 429 10.73 8.41 4.44
C TYR A 429 11.93 9.30 4.81
N HIS A 430 12.21 10.36 4.03
CA HIS A 430 13.39 11.21 4.26
C HIS A 430 13.14 12.29 5.30
N TYR A 431 11.89 12.71 5.46
CA TYR A 431 11.49 13.35 6.69
C TYR A 431 11.52 12.28 7.77
N LYS A 432 12.59 12.24 8.58
CA LYS A 432 12.41 11.91 10.00
C LYS A 432 11.13 12.65 10.38
N ARG A 433 10.09 11.95 10.84
CA ARG A 433 8.85 12.59 11.31
C ARG A 433 9.19 13.45 12.51
N ASP A 434 9.90 14.54 12.27
CA ASP A 434 10.23 15.59 13.20
C ASP A 434 8.92 16.32 13.39
N ARG A 435 8.11 15.77 14.31
CA ARG A 435 6.97 16.36 14.98
C ARG A 435 6.28 17.43 14.12
N ILE A 436 5.73 17.02 12.97
CA ILE A 436 5.06 17.92 12.02
C ILE A 436 3.88 18.66 12.68
N CYS A 437 3.43 18.20 13.85
CA CYS A 437 2.39 18.84 14.66
C CYS A 437 2.86 19.23 16.08
N ASN A 438 4.07 19.78 16.27
CA ASN A 438 4.41 20.46 17.52
C ASN A 438 4.04 21.96 17.43
N PRO A 439 2.94 22.43 18.06
CA PRO A 439 2.53 23.84 17.99
C PRO A 439 3.57 24.82 18.58
N THR A 440 4.59 24.32 19.29
CA THR A 440 5.66 25.17 19.85
C THR A 440 6.69 25.62 18.81
N THR A 441 6.83 24.98 17.65
CA THR A 441 7.75 25.43 16.59
C THR A 441 7.11 26.40 15.58
N ALA A 442 5.77 26.51 15.54
CA ALA A 442 5.09 27.52 14.74
C ALA A 442 5.36 28.98 15.19
N TYR A 443 5.85 29.17 16.42
CA TYR A 443 6.27 30.49 16.90
C TYR A 443 7.67 30.92 16.42
N SER A 444 8.53 29.97 16.00
CA SER A 444 9.91 30.28 15.59
C SER A 444 10.05 30.64 14.11
N LEU A 445 9.09 30.23 13.26
CA LEU A 445 9.12 30.55 11.82
C LEU A 445 8.51 31.92 11.48
N ARG A 446 8.05 32.70 12.47
CA ARG A 446 7.49 34.06 12.26
C ARG A 446 8.53 35.17 12.06
N HIS A 447 9.83 34.87 12.02
CA HIS A 447 10.87 35.88 11.80
C HIS A 447 11.50 35.90 10.40
N HIS A 448 11.01 35.11 9.45
CA HIS A 448 11.53 35.13 8.07
C HIS A 448 10.52 35.35 6.94
N TYR A 449 9.25 35.64 7.25
CA TYR A 449 8.30 36.08 6.21
C TYR A 449 7.48 37.27 6.71
N ASN A 450 7.99 38.47 6.40
CA ASN A 450 7.13 39.63 6.20
C ASN A 450 6.67 39.61 4.75
N ILE A 451 5.40 39.93 4.54
CA ILE A 451 4.68 40.31 3.31
C ILE A 451 3.45 39.41 3.03
N LEU A 452 2.30 40.10 3.01
CA LEU A 452 0.93 39.75 2.64
C LEU A 452 0.02 39.10 3.71
N ASN A 453 -0.75 40.00 4.35
CA ASN A 453 -2.06 39.73 4.93
C ASN A 453 -2.98 39.08 3.89
N VAL A 454 -3.25 37.78 4.03
CA VAL A 454 -4.43 37.15 3.45
C VAL A 454 -5.31 36.68 4.60
N VAL A 455 -6.51 37.22 4.60
CA VAL A 455 -7.59 36.95 5.56
C VAL A 455 -8.09 35.51 5.38
N GLY A 456 -8.09 34.75 6.48
CA GLY A 456 -9.11 33.75 6.77
C GLY A 456 -9.21 32.52 5.86
N THR A 457 -8.23 31.60 5.94
CA THR A 457 -8.53 30.18 5.75
C THR A 457 -7.89 29.39 6.88
N ASN A 458 -8.71 28.77 7.72
CA ASN A 458 -8.27 27.74 8.66
C ASN A 458 -7.73 26.57 7.83
N ARG A 459 -6.44 26.58 7.52
CA ARG A 459 -5.76 25.38 7.02
C ARG A 459 -5.68 24.40 8.18
N VAL A 460 -6.54 23.39 8.12
CA VAL A 460 -6.41 22.18 8.90
C VAL A 460 -5.15 21.48 8.38
N CYS A 461 -4.18 21.26 9.27
CA CYS A 461 -3.07 20.35 9.03
C CYS A 461 -3.53 18.91 9.22
#